data_AF-A0A5R9QKX1-F1
#
_entry.id   AF-A0A5R9QKX1-F1
#
_cell.length_a   1.000
_cell.length_b   1.000
_cell.length_c   1.000
_cell.angle_alpha   90.00
_cell.angle_beta   90.00
_cell.angle_gamma   90.00
#
_symmetry.space_group_name_H-M   'P 1'
#
loop_
_entity.id
_entity.type
_entity.pdbx_description
1 polymer ?
#
loop_
_entity_poly.entity_id
_entity_poly.type
_entity_poly.pdbx_seq_one_letter_code
_entity_poly.pdbx_strand_id
1 'polypeptide(L)'
;MARRRSRSFQSWALGLVGVIVTAVAMYYVRVAAIDYIAERQIERTQRALEKLQALNTRPSAASAPQTYRQQDQYDAEVVRVAAETQRQHDIAWERFYQPPRGCDNWRSDQHMVECIEHKSHAKQEFEVKWAAGQLR
;
A
#
# COMPACT_ATOMS: atom_id res chain seq x y z
N MET A 1 70.13 -5.83 9.32
CA MET A 1 69.20 -5.79 8.16
C MET A 1 67.97 -4.95 8.53
N ALA A 2 67.33 -4.33 7.54
CA ALA A 2 66.01 -3.65 7.60
C ALA A 2 65.92 -2.20 8.16
N ARG A 3 66.52 -1.22 7.45
CA ARG A 3 66.05 0.19 7.46
C ARG A 3 66.02 0.77 6.05
N ARG A 4 65.19 0.18 5.17
CA ARG A 4 64.96 0.72 3.81
C ARG A 4 63.52 0.58 3.31
N ARG A 5 62.54 0.44 4.23
CA ARG A 5 61.10 0.25 3.90
C ARG A 5 60.19 1.36 4.45
N SER A 6 60.73 2.39 5.12
CA SER A 6 59.91 3.43 5.78
C SER A 6 59.47 4.57 4.86
N ARG A 7 60.27 4.94 3.84
CA ARG A 7 59.96 6.08 2.96
C ARG A 7 58.73 5.83 2.06
N SER A 8 58.53 4.59 1.61
CA SER A 8 57.35 4.19 0.80
C SER A 8 56.05 4.18 1.62
N PHE A 9 56.13 3.83 2.91
CA PHE A 9 54.96 3.83 3.78
C PHE A 9 54.55 5.25 4.18
N GLN A 10 55.52 6.13 4.44
CA GLN A 10 55.25 7.55 4.73
C GLN A 10 54.61 8.28 3.55
N SER A 11 55.04 8.03 2.31
CA SER A 11 54.40 8.63 1.13
C SER A 11 52.96 8.14 0.91
N TRP A 12 52.69 6.87 1.20
CA TRP A 12 51.32 6.32 1.10
C TRP A 12 50.41 6.87 2.20
N ALA A 13 50.91 6.98 3.44
CA ALA A 13 50.16 7.55 4.56
C ALA A 13 49.79 9.02 4.32
N LEU A 14 50.72 9.84 3.78
CA LEU A 14 50.44 11.23 3.44
C LEU A 14 49.37 11.37 2.34
N GLY A 15 49.40 10.48 1.33
CA GLY A 15 48.36 10.42 0.30
C GLY A 15 46.98 10.12 0.88
N LEU A 16 46.88 9.14 1.78
CA LEU A 16 45.61 8.80 2.45
C LEU A 16 45.08 9.92 3.32
N VAL A 17 45.94 10.61 4.08
CA VAL A 17 45.53 11.76 4.89
C VAL A 17 44.97 12.87 4.01
N GLY A 18 45.58 13.15 2.85
CA GLY A 18 45.06 14.12 1.89
C GLY A 18 43.66 13.77 1.38
N VAL A 19 43.42 12.49 1.05
CA VAL A 19 42.11 12.02 0.59
C VAL A 19 41.06 12.12 1.72
N ILE A 20 41.43 11.78 2.94
CA ILE A 20 40.52 11.89 4.09
C ILE A 20 40.15 13.35 4.36
N VAL A 21 41.11 14.26 4.36
CA VAL A 21 40.85 15.70 4.60
C VAL A 21 39.96 16.30 3.52
N THR A 22 40.18 15.94 2.25
CA THR A 22 39.34 16.43 1.14
C THR A 22 37.93 15.86 1.19
N ALA A 23 37.77 14.58 1.52
CA ALA A 23 36.45 13.97 1.73
C ALA A 23 35.68 14.63 2.89
N VAL A 24 36.36 14.90 4.00
CA VAL A 24 35.77 15.59 5.16
C VAL A 24 35.38 17.02 4.81
N ALA A 25 36.25 17.77 4.12
CA ALA A 25 35.93 19.12 3.66
C ALA A 25 34.72 19.14 2.72
N MET A 26 34.66 18.21 1.77
CA MET A 26 33.52 18.08 0.86
C MET A 26 32.21 17.74 1.61
N TYR A 27 32.28 16.88 2.62
CA TYR A 27 31.14 16.54 3.46
C TYR A 27 30.56 17.77 4.17
N TYR A 28 31.42 18.58 4.82
CA TYR A 28 30.96 19.80 5.50
C TYR A 28 30.37 20.84 4.55
N VAL A 29 30.92 20.99 3.34
CA VAL A 29 30.36 21.89 2.32
C VAL A 29 28.95 21.44 1.88
N ARG A 30 28.73 20.13 1.73
CA ARG A 30 27.40 19.59 1.38
C ARG A 30 26.38 19.85 2.49
N VAL A 31 26.76 19.66 3.75
CA VAL A 31 25.88 19.91 4.90
C VAL A 31 25.48 21.39 4.96
N ALA A 32 26.43 22.32 4.86
CA ALA A 32 26.14 23.75 4.90
C ALA A 32 25.24 24.23 3.73
N ALA A 33 25.38 23.61 2.56
CA ALA A 33 24.53 23.92 1.40
C ALA A 33 23.07 23.46 1.60
N ILE A 34 22.84 22.36 2.31
CA ILE A 34 21.48 21.86 2.60
C ILE A 34 20.76 22.81 3.54
N ASP A 35 21.44 23.29 4.58
CA ASP A 35 20.85 24.22 5.56
C ASP A 35 20.44 25.55 4.89
N TYR A 36 21.26 26.09 3.98
CA TYR A 36 20.94 27.31 3.24
C TYR A 36 19.73 27.17 2.28
N ILE A 37 19.57 26.00 1.66
CA ILE A 37 18.47 25.75 0.72
C ILE A 37 17.15 25.46 1.45
N ALA A 38 17.23 24.82 2.62
CA ALA A 38 16.06 24.45 3.43
C ALA A 38 15.26 25.69 3.87
N GLU A 39 15.93 26.74 4.38
CA GLU A 39 15.26 27.97 4.84
C GLU A 39 14.39 28.62 3.74
N ARG A 40 14.90 28.64 2.50
CA ARG A 40 14.22 29.29 1.38
C ARG A 40 13.04 28.48 0.83
N GLN A 41 13.03 27.16 1.04
CA GLN A 41 11.95 26.26 0.63
C GLN A 41 10.82 26.19 1.68
N ILE A 42 11.14 26.37 2.96
CA ILE A 42 10.18 26.29 4.06
C ILE A 42 9.14 27.43 3.95
N GLU A 43 9.53 28.67 3.61
CA GLU A 43 8.58 29.78 3.47
C GLU A 43 7.52 29.55 2.38
N ARG A 44 7.92 28.95 1.25
CA ARG A 44 7.00 28.66 0.13
C ARG A 44 6.08 27.51 0.47
N THR A 45 6.62 26.48 1.11
CA THR A 45 5.87 25.29 1.50
C THR A 45 4.87 25.63 2.61
N GLN A 46 5.23 26.47 3.58
CA GLN A 46 4.32 26.91 4.64
C GLN A 46 3.12 27.69 4.08
N ARG A 47 3.33 28.63 3.16
CA ARG A 47 2.21 29.37 2.52
C ARG A 47 1.28 28.48 1.70
N ALA A 48 1.81 27.41 1.11
CA ALA A 48 0.99 26.43 0.40
C ALA A 48 0.21 25.54 1.37
N LEU A 49 0.84 25.11 2.47
CA LEU A 49 0.20 24.32 3.52
C LEU A 49 -0.92 25.10 4.23
N GLU A 50 -0.70 26.37 4.52
CA GLU A 50 -1.68 27.25 5.18
C GLU A 50 -2.92 27.44 4.30
N LYS A 51 -2.76 27.57 2.97
CA LYS A 51 -3.88 27.59 2.04
C LYS A 51 -4.65 26.27 2.02
N LEU A 52 -3.96 25.13 2.05
CA LEU A 52 -4.58 23.81 2.10
C LEU A 52 -5.31 23.58 3.43
N GLN A 53 -4.74 24.02 4.55
CA GLN A 53 -5.41 23.99 5.86
C GLN A 53 -6.63 24.91 5.87
N ALA A 54 -6.55 26.13 5.33
CA ALA A 54 -7.70 27.03 5.23
C ALA A 54 -8.82 26.47 4.32
N LEU A 55 -8.46 25.74 3.26
CA LEU A 55 -9.41 25.01 2.41
C LEU A 55 -10.04 23.82 3.14
N ASN A 56 -9.28 23.09 3.97
CA ASN A 56 -9.77 21.92 4.70
C ASN A 56 -10.63 22.31 5.92
N THR A 57 -10.36 23.46 6.55
CA THR A 57 -11.15 23.99 7.68
C THR A 57 -12.44 24.69 7.23
N ARG A 58 -12.57 25.02 5.93
CA ARG A 58 -13.88 25.37 5.37
C ARG A 58 -14.67 24.07 5.23
N PRO A 59 -15.81 23.89 5.93
CA PRO A 59 -16.69 22.79 5.59
C PRO A 59 -17.08 23.00 4.12
N SER A 60 -16.73 22.05 3.27
CA SER A 60 -17.05 21.98 1.83
C SER A 60 -18.56 21.91 1.54
N ALA A 61 -19.40 22.38 2.45
CA ALA A 61 -20.85 22.33 2.40
C ALA A 61 -21.49 23.48 1.61
N ALA A 62 -20.74 24.51 1.20
CA ALA A 62 -21.33 25.71 0.60
C ALA A 62 -21.37 25.76 -0.94
N SER A 63 -20.63 24.88 -1.65
CA SER A 63 -20.62 24.91 -3.12
C SER A 63 -20.01 23.66 -3.76
N ALA A 64 -20.45 22.48 -3.33
CA ALA A 64 -20.34 21.30 -4.20
C ALA A 64 -21.41 21.46 -5.32
N PRO A 65 -21.03 21.64 -6.60
CA PRO A 65 -21.98 21.78 -7.69
C PRO A 65 -22.92 20.57 -7.72
N GLN A 66 -24.17 20.73 -8.14
CA GLN A 66 -25.20 19.68 -8.15
C GLN A 66 -24.70 18.33 -8.70
N THR A 67 -23.73 18.36 -9.62
CA THR A 67 -23.00 17.21 -10.15
C THR A 67 -22.38 16.31 -9.09
N TYR A 68 -21.77 16.86 -8.03
CA TYR A 68 -21.15 16.07 -6.97
C TYR A 68 -22.21 15.35 -6.11
N ARG A 69 -23.33 16.03 -5.79
CA ARG A 69 -24.44 15.39 -5.07
C ARG A 69 -25.13 14.29 -5.89
N GLN A 70 -25.28 14.48 -7.20
CA GLN A 70 -25.83 13.45 -8.08
C GLN A 70 -24.89 12.25 -8.20
N GLN A 71 -23.58 12.51 -8.25
CA GLN A 71 -22.58 11.45 -8.31
C GLN A 71 -22.54 10.64 -7.02
N ASP A 72 -22.57 11.29 -5.86
CA ASP A 72 -22.66 10.60 -4.56
C ASP A 72 -23.92 9.72 -4.46
N GLN A 73 -25.05 10.20 -4.99
CA GLN A 73 -26.31 9.43 -5.01
C GLN A 73 -26.22 8.21 -5.93
N TYR A 74 -25.63 8.37 -7.12
CA TYR A 74 -25.41 7.28 -8.04
C TYR A 74 -24.45 6.24 -7.46
N ASP A 75 -23.34 6.68 -6.88
CA ASP A 75 -22.34 5.80 -6.27
C ASP A 75 -22.95 5.04 -5.07
N ALA A 76 -23.74 5.72 -4.24
CA ALA A 76 -24.45 5.08 -3.15
C ALA A 76 -25.45 4.02 -3.65
N GLU A 77 -26.19 4.30 -4.72
CA GLU A 77 -27.14 3.35 -5.30
C GLU A 77 -26.43 2.13 -5.92
N VAL A 78 -25.33 2.35 -6.66
CA VAL A 78 -24.51 1.26 -7.22
C VAL A 78 -23.99 0.36 -6.11
N VAL A 79 -23.50 0.93 -5.01
CA VAL A 79 -23.03 0.15 -3.84
C VAL A 79 -24.17 -0.64 -3.23
N ARG A 80 -25.39 -0.07 -3.12
CA ARG A 80 -26.56 -0.77 -2.57
C ARG A 80 -26.98 -1.93 -3.46
N VAL A 81 -27.13 -1.72 -4.76
CA VAL A 81 -27.51 -2.77 -5.71
C VAL A 81 -26.46 -3.89 -5.75
N ALA A 82 -25.17 -3.53 -5.71
CA ALA A 82 -24.08 -4.52 -5.61
C ALA A 82 -24.15 -5.32 -4.31
N ALA A 83 -24.42 -4.65 -3.17
CA ALA A 83 -24.57 -5.32 -1.88
C ALA A 83 -25.80 -6.25 -1.85
N GLU A 84 -26.92 -5.85 -2.45
CA GLU A 84 -28.12 -6.69 -2.55
C GLU A 84 -27.87 -7.91 -3.44
N THR A 85 -27.21 -7.72 -4.59
CA THR A 85 -26.83 -8.82 -5.49
C THR A 85 -25.88 -9.79 -4.80
N GLN A 86 -24.89 -9.28 -4.06
CA GLN A 86 -23.97 -10.12 -3.29
C GLN A 86 -24.69 -10.90 -2.21
N ARG A 87 -25.62 -10.27 -1.47
CA ARG A 87 -26.44 -10.98 -0.47
C ARG A 87 -27.26 -12.11 -1.09
N GLN A 88 -27.83 -11.90 -2.27
CA GLN A 88 -28.57 -12.95 -2.99
C GLN A 88 -27.64 -14.11 -3.39
N HIS A 89 -26.44 -13.79 -3.89
CA HIS A 89 -25.40 -14.78 -4.21
C HIS A 89 -25.01 -15.60 -2.97
N ASP A 90 -24.76 -14.93 -1.84
CA ASP A 90 -24.37 -15.57 -0.58
C ASP A 90 -25.49 -16.50 -0.06
N ILE A 91 -26.75 -16.04 -0.07
CA ILE A 91 -27.90 -16.86 0.34
C ILE A 91 -28.08 -18.08 -0.57
N ALA A 92 -27.91 -17.91 -1.88
CA ALA A 92 -27.99 -19.02 -2.83
C ALA A 92 -26.85 -20.03 -2.61
N TRP A 93 -25.64 -19.55 -2.33
CA TRP A 93 -24.50 -20.41 -1.99
C TRP A 93 -24.75 -21.22 -0.72
N GLU A 94 -25.25 -20.59 0.35
CA GLU A 94 -25.57 -21.30 1.61
C GLU A 94 -26.64 -22.38 1.44
N ARG A 95 -27.59 -22.17 0.53
CA ARG A 95 -28.61 -23.17 0.19
C ARG A 95 -28.06 -24.30 -0.68
N PHE A 96 -27.14 -23.97 -1.59
CA PHE A 96 -26.56 -24.92 -2.53
C PHE A 96 -25.51 -25.82 -1.87
N TYR A 97 -24.63 -25.25 -1.05
CA TYR A 97 -23.49 -25.95 -0.48
C TYR A 97 -23.68 -26.24 1.01
N GLN A 98 -23.79 -27.53 1.33
CA GLN A 98 -23.67 -28.02 2.70
C GLN A 98 -22.35 -28.78 2.84
N PRO A 99 -21.49 -28.43 3.81
CA PRO A 99 -20.23 -29.11 3.99
C PRO A 99 -20.45 -30.59 4.37
N PRO A 100 -19.66 -31.52 3.81
CA PRO A 100 -19.67 -32.92 4.24
C PRO A 100 -19.36 -33.06 5.74
N ARG A 101 -19.91 -34.10 6.36
CA ARG A 101 -19.65 -34.40 7.78
C ARG A 101 -18.16 -34.58 8.02
N GLY A 102 -17.61 -33.92 9.04
CA GLY A 102 -16.19 -33.98 9.39
C GLY A 102 -15.36 -32.83 8.81
N CYS A 103 -15.87 -32.07 7.84
CA CYS A 103 -15.17 -30.88 7.33
C CYS A 103 -15.26 -29.66 8.27
N ASP A 104 -16.00 -29.78 9.37
CA ASP A 104 -16.10 -28.82 10.48
C ASP A 104 -14.89 -28.88 11.43
N ASN A 105 -14.23 -30.04 11.53
CA ASN A 105 -13.02 -30.22 12.31
C ASN A 105 -12.00 -31.09 11.57
N TRP A 106 -10.90 -30.47 11.13
CA TRP A 106 -9.88 -31.18 10.36
C TRP A 106 -9.19 -32.22 11.23
N ARG A 107 -9.09 -33.43 10.68
CA ARG A 107 -8.53 -34.59 11.40
C ARG A 107 -7.06 -34.80 11.05
N SER A 108 -6.64 -34.29 9.90
CA SER A 108 -5.29 -34.32 9.34
C SER A 108 -5.21 -33.30 8.21
N ASP A 109 -3.98 -32.97 7.80
CA ASP A 109 -3.74 -32.08 6.66
C ASP A 109 -4.32 -32.64 5.35
N GLN A 110 -4.29 -33.97 5.18
CA GLN A 110 -4.92 -34.62 4.04
C GLN A 110 -6.45 -34.43 4.04
N HIS A 111 -7.09 -34.60 5.20
CA HIS A 111 -8.54 -34.38 5.34
C HIS A 111 -8.92 -32.92 5.08
N MET A 112 -8.07 -31.97 5.49
CA MET A 112 -8.25 -30.56 5.14
C MET A 112 -8.25 -30.35 3.62
N VAL A 113 -7.27 -30.92 2.91
CA VAL A 113 -7.16 -30.79 1.44
C VAL A 113 -8.40 -31.36 0.77
N GLU A 114 -8.86 -32.55 1.17
CA GLU A 114 -10.08 -33.17 0.62
C GLU A 114 -11.31 -32.29 0.83
N CYS A 115 -11.48 -31.70 2.02
CA CYS A 115 -12.58 -30.78 2.31
C CYS A 115 -12.52 -29.47 1.50
N ILE A 116 -11.30 -28.93 1.30
CA ILE A 116 -11.09 -27.72 0.49
C ILE A 116 -11.37 -28.02 -0.99
N GLU A 117 -10.88 -29.15 -1.50
CA GLU A 117 -11.10 -29.60 -2.87
C GLU A 117 -12.59 -29.81 -3.14
N HIS A 118 -13.30 -30.48 -2.23
CA HIS A 118 -14.75 -30.65 -2.31
C HIS A 118 -15.48 -29.29 -2.38
N LYS A 119 -15.12 -28.35 -1.48
CA LYS A 119 -15.69 -27.00 -1.49
C LYS A 119 -15.38 -26.24 -2.79
N SER A 120 -14.17 -26.41 -3.33
CA SER A 120 -13.74 -25.79 -4.58
C SER A 120 -14.56 -26.28 -5.77
N HIS A 121 -14.75 -27.60 -5.89
CA HIS A 121 -15.60 -28.19 -6.92
C HIS A 121 -17.04 -27.71 -6.82
N ALA A 122 -17.62 -27.73 -5.62
CA ALA A 122 -18.98 -27.23 -5.41
C ALA A 122 -19.10 -25.74 -5.76
N LYS A 123 -18.07 -24.93 -5.48
CA LYS A 123 -18.05 -23.52 -5.86
C LYS A 123 -18.07 -23.35 -7.38
N GLN A 124 -17.27 -24.12 -8.11
CA GLN A 124 -17.28 -24.05 -9.58
C GLN A 124 -18.65 -24.41 -10.16
N GLU A 125 -19.28 -25.47 -9.66
CA GLU A 125 -20.63 -25.85 -10.09
C GLU A 125 -21.67 -24.77 -9.78
N PHE A 126 -21.56 -24.17 -8.59
CA PHE A 126 -22.44 -23.09 -8.17
C PHE A 126 -22.33 -21.89 -9.10
N GLU A 127 -21.13 -21.41 -9.40
CA GLU A 127 -20.94 -20.25 -10.28
C GLU A 127 -21.49 -20.51 -11.68
N VAL A 128 -21.32 -21.72 -12.22
CA VAL A 128 -21.90 -22.11 -13.53
C VAL A 128 -23.43 -22.04 -13.48
N LYS A 129 -24.05 -22.61 -12.45
CA LYS A 129 -25.53 -22.61 -12.31
C LYS A 129 -26.08 -21.22 -11.98
N TRP A 130 -25.36 -20.42 -11.20
CA TRP A 130 -25.69 -19.03 -10.89
C TRP A 130 -25.63 -18.14 -12.14
N ALA A 131 -24.57 -18.27 -12.94
CA ALA A 131 -24.44 -17.56 -14.22
C ALA A 131 -25.53 -17.96 -15.23
N ALA A 132 -25.96 -19.23 -15.20
CA ALA A 132 -27.08 -19.73 -15.99
C ALA A 132 -28.46 -19.30 -15.45
N GLY A 133 -28.52 -18.60 -14.30
CA GLY A 133 -29.77 -18.13 -13.69
C GLY A 133 -30.61 -19.23 -13.02
N GLN A 134 -30.03 -20.40 -12.75
CA GLN A 134 -30.75 -21.56 -12.19
C GLN A 134 -30.88 -21.53 -10.66
N LEU A 135 -30.12 -20.65 -10.00
CA LEU A 135 -30.02 -20.57 -8.53
C LEU A 135 -30.39 -19.19 -7.96
N ARG A 136 -31.05 -18.34 -8.76
CA ARG A 136 -31.54 -17.01 -8.34
C ARG A 136 -32.85 -17.08 -7.58
#